data_AF-A0A715ZFP7-F1
#
_entry.id   AF-A0A715ZFP7-F1
#
_cell.length_a   1.000
_cell.length_b   1.000
_cell.length_c   1.000
_cell.angle_alpha   90.00
_cell.angle_beta   90.00
_cell.angle_gamma   90.00
#
_symmetry.space_group_name_H-M   'P 1'
#
loop_
_entity.id
_entity.type
_entity.pdbx_description
1 polymer ?
#
loop_
_entity_poly.entity_id
_entity_poly.type
_entity_poly.pdbx_seq_one_letter_code
_entity_poly.pdbx_strand_id
1 'polypeptide(L)'
;LISLFRQFGGTELRLKLVWLCWLDLMTGNSLEDWKENLKRKSEKELEEWIINRQRQSAALTDLMDQYVLLAYRTTVDDNRN
;
A
#
# COMPACT_ATOMS: atom_id res chain seq x y z
N LEU A 1 14.07 0.17 2.72
CA LEU A 1 12.67 -0.06 2.32
C LEU A 1 12.19 -1.46 2.68
N ILE A 2 12.84 -2.53 2.23
CA ILE A 2 12.45 -3.92 2.59
C ILE A 2 12.44 -4.16 4.12
N SER A 3 13.44 -3.66 4.85
CA SER A 3 13.46 -3.74 6.32
C SER A 3 12.38 -2.90 7.01
N LEU A 4 11.98 -1.78 6.40
CA LEU A 4 10.95 -0.87 6.91
C LEU A 4 9.55 -1.48 6.76
N PHE A 5 9.26 -2.15 5.64
CA PHE A 5 7.97 -2.82 5.47
C PHE A 5 7.81 -4.09 6.32
N ARG A 6 8.91 -4.63 6.84
CA ARG A 6 8.88 -5.79 7.74
C ARG A 6 8.20 -5.50 9.07
N GLN A 7 8.19 -4.23 9.52
CA GLN A 7 7.52 -3.82 10.76
C GLN A 7 5.99 -3.89 10.66
N PHE A 8 5.44 -3.97 9.44
CA PHE A 8 4.01 -4.13 9.15
C PHE A 8 3.68 -5.57 8.68
N GLY A 9 4.53 -6.55 9.02
CA GLY A 9 4.39 -7.92 8.54
C GLY A 9 3.04 -8.56 8.90
N GLY A 10 2.25 -8.93 7.89
CA GLY A 10 1.01 -9.69 8.06
C GLY A 10 -0.29 -8.86 7.98
N THR A 11 -0.20 -7.54 7.82
CA THR A 11 -1.39 -6.66 7.75
C THR A 11 -1.64 -6.14 6.34
N GLU A 12 -2.91 -5.84 6.05
CA GLU A 12 -3.36 -5.15 4.82
C GLU A 12 -2.54 -3.86 4.55
N LEU A 13 -2.12 -3.19 5.63
CA LEU A 13 -1.28 -2.01 5.61
C LEU A 13 0.04 -2.23 4.86
N ARG A 14 0.69 -3.40 5.00
CA ARG A 14 1.92 -3.71 4.27
C ARG A 14 1.70 -3.79 2.77
N LEU A 15 0.58 -4.37 2.34
CA LEU A 15 0.24 -4.46 0.91
C LEU A 15 0.00 -3.07 0.33
N LYS A 16 -0.77 -2.23 1.04
CA LYS A 16 -1.00 -0.82 0.66
C LYS A 16 0.29 -0.03 0.54
N LEU A 17 1.21 -0.20 1.50
CA LEU A 17 2.53 0.47 1.49
C LEU A 17 3.44 -0.02 0.37
N VAL A 18 3.52 -1.33 0.14
CA VAL A 18 4.33 -1.89 -0.97
C VAL A 18 3.82 -1.40 -2.31
N TRP A 19 2.50 -1.36 -2.48
CA TRP A 19 1.90 -0.89 -3.72
C TRP A 19 2.12 0.61 -3.96
N LEU A 20 1.84 1.47 -2.97
CA LEU A 20 2.11 2.90 -3.08
C LEU A 20 3.60 3.18 -3.35
N CYS A 21 4.50 2.38 -2.79
CA CYS A 21 5.93 2.49 -3.04
C CYS A 21 6.28 2.12 -4.49
N TRP A 22 5.62 1.10 -5.05
CA TRP A 22 5.75 0.74 -6.46
C TRP A 22 5.21 1.83 -7.38
N LEU A 23 4.07 2.42 -7.02
CA LEU A 23 3.48 3.54 -7.77
C LEU A 23 4.46 4.72 -7.83
N ASP A 24 4.98 5.14 -6.68
CA ASP A 24 5.93 6.26 -6.61
C ASP A 24 7.22 5.97 -7.39
N LEU A 25 7.69 4.72 -7.41
CA LEU A 25 8.83 4.31 -8.25
C LEU A 25 8.52 4.45 -9.75
N MET A 26 7.33 4.06 -10.19
CA MET A 26 6.91 4.07 -11.59
C MET A 26 6.62 5.49 -12.11
N THR A 27 6.19 6.40 -11.24
CA THR A 27 5.92 7.81 -11.57
C THR A 27 7.16 8.70 -11.42
N GLY A 28 8.29 8.16 -10.96
CA GLY A 28 9.53 8.91 -10.74
C GLY A 28 9.55 9.74 -9.46
N ASN A 29 8.62 9.49 -8.53
CA ASN A 29 8.61 10.11 -7.22
C ASN A 29 9.77 9.62 -6.36
N SER A 30 10.33 10.53 -5.56
CA SER A 30 11.48 10.22 -4.71
C SER A 30 11.11 9.34 -3.51
N LEU A 31 11.95 8.34 -3.25
CA LEU A 31 11.84 7.44 -2.09
C LEU A 31 12.47 8.01 -0.80
N GLU A 32 13.06 9.20 -0.85
CA GLU A 32 13.58 9.88 0.36
C GLU A 32 12.42 10.26 1.30
N ASP A 33 11.31 10.76 0.76
CA ASP A 33 10.10 11.09 1.52
C ASP A 33 9.52 9.88 2.26
N TRP A 34 9.66 8.68 1.69
CA TRP A 34 9.21 7.44 2.31
C TRP A 34 10.01 7.12 3.58
N LYS A 35 11.33 7.32 3.56
CA LYS A 35 12.19 7.03 4.72
C LYS A 35 11.88 7.95 5.89
N GLU A 36 11.67 9.24 5.63
CA GLU A 36 11.34 10.23 6.65
C GLU A 36 9.95 10.01 7.24
N ASN A 37 8.93 9.76 6.39
CA ASN A 37 7.55 9.56 6.84
C ASN A 37 7.37 8.23 7.58
N LEU A 38 8.02 7.15 7.15
CA LEU A 38 7.89 5.83 7.80
C LEU A 38 8.67 5.71 9.12
N LYS A 39 9.69 6.55 9.37
CA LYS A 39 10.48 6.52 10.61
C LYS A 39 9.84 7.29 11.77
N ARG A 40 9.06 8.34 11.46
CA ARG A 40 8.67 9.37 12.45
C ARG A 40 7.19 9.33 12.84
N LYS A 41 6.34 8.62 12.11
CA LYS A 41 4.88 8.67 12.28
C LYS A 41 4.35 7.55 13.17
N SER A 42 3.42 7.90 14.06
CA SER A 42 2.54 6.95 14.72
C SER A 42 1.61 6.26 13.71
N GLU A 43 0.97 5.14 14.11
CA GLU A 43 0.08 4.37 13.23
C GLU A 43 -1.05 5.22 12.62
N LYS A 44 -1.66 6.10 13.41
CA LYS A 44 -2.69 7.06 12.94
C LYS A 44 -2.16 8.04 11.89
N GLU A 45 -0.99 8.62 12.14
CA GLU A 45 -0.39 9.59 11.21
C GLU A 45 0.08 8.93 9.92
N LEU A 46 0.38 7.63 9.98
CA LEU A 46 0.71 6.82 8.83
C LEU A 46 -0.53 6.50 8.00
N GLU A 47 -1.65 6.15 8.64
CA GLU A 47 -2.94 5.95 7.96
C GLU A 47 -3.39 7.23 7.22
N GLU A 48 -3.36 8.38 7.90
CA GLU A 48 -3.71 9.67 7.26
C GLU A 48 -2.78 10.00 6.08
N TRP A 49 -1.49 9.68 6.21
CA TRP A 49 -0.52 9.89 5.13
C TRP A 49 -0.80 8.97 3.93
N ILE A 50 -1.13 7.70 4.18
CA ILE A 50 -1.54 6.74 3.13
C ILE A 50 -2.80 7.23 2.42
N ILE A 51 -3.83 7.65 3.16
CA ILE A 51 -5.10 8.15 2.61
C ILE A 51 -4.85 9.38 1.74
N ASN A 52 -4.05 10.33 2.20
CA ASN A 52 -3.72 11.53 1.41
C ASN A 52 -2.95 11.18 0.12
N ARG A 53 -2.07 10.18 0.16
CA ARG A 53 -1.32 9.72 -1.01
C ARG A 53 -2.22 8.98 -2.00
N GLN A 54 -3.13 8.15 -1.51
CA GLN A 54 -4.16 7.49 -2.32
C GLN A 54 -5.08 8.51 -3.00
N ARG A 55 -5.46 9.60 -2.33
CA ARG A 55 -6.26 10.68 -2.93
C ARG A 55 -5.57 11.37 -4.11
N GLN A 56 -4.24 11.48 -4.08
CA GLN A 56 -3.47 12.04 -5.21
C GLN A 56 -3.46 11.10 -6.43
N SER A 57 -3.78 9.82 -6.25
CA SER A 57 -3.89 8.82 -7.31
C SER A 57 -5.15 7.98 -7.13
N ALA A 58 -6.30 8.66 -7.05
CA ALA A 58 -7.59 8.03 -6.77
C ALA A 58 -7.96 6.95 -7.79
N ALA A 59 -7.79 7.24 -9.09
CA ALA A 59 -8.08 6.28 -10.16
C ALA A 59 -7.21 5.00 -10.10
N LEU A 60 -5.95 5.13 -9.69
CA LEU A 60 -5.04 4.00 -9.54
C LEU A 60 -5.33 3.20 -8.26
N THR A 61 -5.77 3.89 -7.21
CA THR A 61 -6.18 3.26 -5.95
C THR A 61 -7.47 2.43 -6.14
N ASP A 62 -8.45 2.96 -6.88
CA ASP A 62 -9.68 2.23 -7.23
C ASP A 62 -9.38 0.95 -8.03
N LEU A 63 -8.45 1.02 -8.98
CA LEU A 63 -8.04 -0.14 -9.78
C LEU A 63 -7.37 -1.22 -8.90
N MET A 64 -6.62 -0.80 -7.90
CA MET A 64 -6.03 -1.69 -6.91
C MET A 64 -7.05 -2.37 -6.01
N ASP A 65 -8.02 -1.62 -5.49
CA ASP A 65 -9.07 -2.20 -4.65
C ASP A 65 -9.86 -3.23 -5.45
N GLN A 66 -10.12 -2.97 -6.73
CA GLN A 66 -10.72 -3.95 -7.65
C GLN A 66 -9.84 -5.20 -7.84
N TYR A 67 -8.52 -5.04 -8.00
CA TYR A 67 -7.60 -6.17 -8.12
C TYR A 67 -7.55 -7.01 -6.84
N VAL A 68 -7.49 -6.38 -5.67
CA VAL A 68 -7.48 -7.05 -4.37
C VAL A 68 -8.79 -7.83 -4.15
N LEU A 69 -9.93 -7.22 -4.46
CA LEU A 69 -11.24 -7.88 -4.39
C LEU A 69 -11.33 -9.08 -5.35
N LEU A 70 -10.81 -8.95 -6.56
CA LEU A 70 -10.76 -10.03 -7.54
C LEU A 70 -9.86 -11.17 -7.06
N ALA A 71 -8.64 -10.87 -6.62
CA ALA A 71 -7.68 -11.84 -6.13
C ALA A 71 -8.24 -12.64 -4.94
N TYR A 72 -8.90 -11.95 -4.01
CA TYR A 72 -9.57 -12.57 -2.87
C TYR A 72 -10.73 -13.48 -3.30
N ARG A 73 -11.56 -13.06 -4.27
CA ARG A 73 -12.61 -13.93 -4.83
C ARG A 73 -12.01 -15.17 -5.46
N THR A 74 -10.99 -15.03 -6.30
CA THR A 74 -10.39 -16.18 -6.99
C THR A 74 -9.76 -17.18 -6.02
N THR A 75 -9.15 -16.75 -4.91
CA THR A 75 -8.55 -17.68 -3.93
C THR A 75 -9.56 -18.29 -2.96
N VAL A 76 -10.69 -17.62 -2.68
CA VAL A 76 -11.76 -18.14 -1.83
C VAL A 76 -12.71 -19.05 -2.60
N ASP A 77 -12.99 -18.74 -3.86
CA ASP A 77 -13.85 -19.54 -4.72
C ASP A 77 -13.12 -20.79 -5.28
N ASP A 78 -11.79 -20.77 -5.47
CA ASP A 78 -11.00 -21.98 -5.78
C ASP A 78 -10.98 -22.98 -4.61
N ASN A 79 -11.08 -22.51 -3.36
CA ASN A 79 -11.12 -23.39 -2.18
C ASN A 79 -12.49 -24.05 -1.93
N ARG A 80 -13.47 -23.85 -2.84
CA ARG A 80 -14.81 -24.43 -2.77
C ARG A 80 -15.08 -25.52 -3.83
N ASN A 81 -14.10 -25.87 -4.66
CA ASN A 81 -14.20 -26.97 -5.64
C ASN A 81 -13.43 -28.21 -5.21
#